data_AF-A0A6G4WYF9-F1
#
_entry.id   AF-A0A6G4WYF9-F1
#
_cell.length_a   1.000
_cell.length_b   1.000
_cell.length_c   1.000
_cell.angle_alpha   90.00
_cell.angle_beta   90.00
_cell.angle_gamma   90.00
#
_symmetry.space_group_name_H-M   'P 1'
#
loop_
_entity.id
_entity.type
_entity.pdbx_description
1 polymer ?
#
loop_
_entity_poly.entity_id
_entity_poly.type
_entity_poly.pdbx_seq_one_letter_code
_entity_poly.pdbx_strand_id
1 'polypeptide(L)'
;MHVVEYEAKALEIDPEAMAARIKSAGGTFHGERLMRRYVYNPIPPVDGRWVRLRDAGGAVTLCVKTISSDAIDGTQETETTVGSFEDTHALLGLMGLTHRSYQENRRNSWLLDGVRLEIDTWPHIPPYLEIEGDDEEQVWQTAERLGIPKDELTSENTQKIYARYDINLDTITDLRF
;
A
#
# COMPACT_ATOMS: atom_id res chain seq x y z
N MET A 1 11.54 15.39 -1.67
CA MET A 1 12.49 14.45 -2.31
C MET A 1 11.65 13.44 -3.06
N HIS A 2 11.99 13.12 -4.32
CA HIS A 2 11.34 12.04 -5.05
C HIS A 2 11.86 10.71 -4.50
N VAL A 3 10.97 9.79 -4.13
CA VAL A 3 11.32 8.45 -3.66
C VAL A 3 10.84 7.47 -4.72
N VAL A 4 11.74 6.66 -5.25
CA VAL A 4 11.38 5.50 -6.07
C VAL A 4 11.23 4.32 -5.11
N GLU A 5 10.06 3.69 -5.08
CA GLU A 5 9.82 2.48 -4.29
C GLU A 5 10.08 1.26 -5.18
N TYR A 6 10.99 0.38 -4.75
CA TYR A 6 11.23 -0.90 -5.42
C TYR A 6 10.40 -1.97 -4.72
N GLU A 7 9.28 -2.35 -5.33
CA GLU A 7 8.36 -3.32 -4.75
C GLU A 7 7.89 -4.40 -5.73
N ALA A 8 7.65 -5.59 -5.20
CA ALA A 8 6.96 -6.67 -5.89
C ALA A 8 5.98 -7.36 -4.93
N LYS A 9 4.92 -7.94 -5.49
CA LYS A 9 3.85 -8.58 -4.71
C LYS A 9 3.67 -10.03 -5.11
N ALA A 10 3.59 -10.91 -4.11
CA ALA A 10 3.11 -12.28 -4.25
C ALA A 10 1.63 -12.31 -3.85
N LEU A 11 0.75 -12.62 -4.80
CA LEU A 11 -0.70 -12.61 -4.59
C LEU A 11 -1.20 -13.92 -3.98
N GLU A 12 -2.42 -13.88 -3.43
CA GLU A 12 -3.16 -15.07 -2.97
C GLU A 12 -2.39 -15.94 -1.96
N ILE A 13 -1.65 -15.30 -1.06
CA ILE A 13 -0.88 -16.02 -0.05
C ILE A 13 -1.78 -16.46 1.11
N ASP A 14 -1.39 -17.55 1.76
CA ASP A 14 -1.85 -17.85 3.12
C ASP A 14 -1.01 -17.01 4.12
N PRO A 15 -1.62 -16.10 4.91
CA PRO A 15 -0.89 -15.22 5.81
C PRO A 15 -0.08 -15.95 6.89
N GLU A 16 -0.62 -17.04 7.44
CA GLU A 16 0.03 -17.77 8.54
C GLU A 16 1.23 -18.57 8.01
N ALA A 17 1.05 -19.24 6.86
CA ALA A 17 2.12 -19.96 6.19
C ALA A 17 3.22 -19.02 5.71
N MET A 18 2.86 -17.83 5.19
CA MET A 18 3.85 -16.85 4.77
C MET A 18 4.60 -16.27 5.97
N ALA A 19 3.91 -15.92 7.05
CA ALA A 19 4.54 -15.45 8.29
C ALA A 19 5.52 -16.51 8.86
N ALA A 20 5.13 -17.78 8.86
CA ALA A 20 6.01 -18.88 9.26
C ALA A 20 7.24 -18.98 8.35
N ARG A 21 7.05 -18.85 7.03
CA ARG A 21 8.14 -18.87 6.05
C ARG A 21 9.13 -17.72 6.27
N ILE A 22 8.64 -16.50 6.45
CA ILE A 22 9.47 -15.31 6.72
C ILE A 22 10.30 -15.53 7.99
N LYS A 23 9.64 -16.00 9.07
CA LYS A 23 10.32 -16.29 10.34
C LYS A 23 11.41 -17.36 10.18
N SER A 24 11.14 -18.44 9.43
CA SER A 24 12.12 -19.48 9.14
C SER A 24 13.31 -18.98 8.31
N ALA A 25 13.11 -17.96 7.47
CA ALA A 25 14.18 -17.31 6.73
C ALA A 25 15.04 -16.33 7.56
N GLY A 26 14.69 -16.12 8.85
CA GLY A 26 15.36 -15.17 9.75
C GLY A 26 14.65 -13.83 9.90
N GLY A 27 13.44 -13.68 9.33
CA GLY A 27 12.69 -12.43 9.40
C GLY A 27 12.16 -12.14 10.80
N THR A 28 12.18 -10.86 11.17
CA THR A 28 11.70 -10.36 12.46
C THR A 28 10.32 -9.72 12.29
N PHE A 29 9.39 -9.98 13.21
CA PHE A 29 8.08 -9.34 13.21
C PHE A 29 8.17 -7.94 13.81
N HIS A 30 7.60 -6.96 13.11
CA HIS A 30 7.62 -5.54 13.48
C HIS A 30 6.25 -5.00 13.91
N GLY A 31 5.18 -5.79 13.80
CA GLY A 31 3.88 -5.45 14.33
C GLY A 31 2.73 -5.68 13.35
N GLU A 32 1.52 -5.57 13.88
CA GLU A 32 0.27 -5.58 13.14
C GLU A 32 -0.41 -4.22 13.29
N ARG A 33 -1.03 -3.74 12.21
CA ARG A 33 -1.74 -2.45 12.18
C ARG A 33 -2.97 -2.52 11.31
N LEU A 34 -4.09 -2.01 11.83
CA LEU A 34 -5.21 -1.58 11.01
C LEU A 34 -4.88 -0.20 10.46
N MET A 35 -4.71 -0.11 9.15
CA MET A 35 -4.55 1.15 8.46
C MET A 35 -5.89 1.62 7.92
N ARG A 36 -6.09 2.94 7.92
CA ARG A 36 -7.28 3.57 7.35
C ARG A 36 -6.90 4.79 6.52
N ARG A 37 -7.66 5.07 5.47
CA ARG A 37 -7.38 6.18 4.55
C ARG A 37 -8.63 6.77 3.93
N TYR A 38 -8.63 8.08 3.79
CA TYR A 38 -9.50 8.79 2.86
C TYR A 38 -8.74 9.07 1.56
N VAL A 39 -9.43 8.92 0.44
CA VAL A 39 -8.96 9.35 -0.88
C VAL A 39 -9.87 10.47 -1.35
N TYR A 40 -9.30 11.58 -1.82
CA TYR A 40 -10.03 12.75 -2.32
C TYR A 40 -9.59 13.07 -3.74
N ASN A 41 -10.50 13.71 -4.48
CA ASN A 41 -10.15 14.34 -5.74
C ASN A 41 -9.49 15.70 -5.48
N PRO A 42 -8.52 16.12 -6.30
CA PRO A 42 -8.03 17.49 -6.27
C PRO A 42 -9.11 18.46 -6.74
N ILE A 43 -8.91 19.76 -6.49
CA ILE A 43 -9.80 20.83 -6.94
C ILE A 43 -8.98 21.77 -7.85
N PRO A 44 -9.29 21.86 -9.16
CA PRO A 44 -10.22 21.00 -9.90
C PRO A 44 -9.71 19.54 -10.00
N PRO A 45 -10.57 18.57 -10.36
CA PRO A 45 -10.16 17.21 -10.66
C PRO A 45 -9.10 17.16 -11.76
N VAL A 46 -8.12 16.29 -11.60
CA VAL A 46 -7.04 16.05 -12.56
C VAL A 46 -6.83 14.55 -12.66
N ASP A 47 -6.91 14.01 -13.88
CA ASP A 47 -6.73 12.59 -14.12
C ASP A 47 -5.34 12.13 -13.65
N GLY A 48 -5.29 10.95 -13.04
CA GLY A 48 -4.06 10.40 -12.47
C GLY A 48 -3.56 11.11 -11.20
N ARG A 49 -4.29 12.10 -10.64
CA ARG A 49 -3.93 12.78 -9.39
C ARG A 49 -4.98 12.62 -8.31
N TRP A 50 -4.54 12.37 -7.08
CA TRP A 50 -5.43 12.29 -5.91
C TRP A 50 -4.75 12.77 -4.65
N VAL A 51 -5.56 13.17 -3.68
CA VAL A 51 -5.12 13.44 -2.30
C VAL A 51 -5.42 12.20 -1.46
N ARG A 52 -4.50 11.80 -0.60
CA ARG A 52 -4.71 10.72 0.36
C ARG A 52 -4.33 11.18 1.76
N LEU A 53 -5.27 11.02 2.68
CA LEU A 53 -5.03 11.11 4.12
C LEU A 53 -5.02 9.69 4.65
N ARG A 54 -3.89 9.22 5.21
CA ARG A 54 -3.75 7.86 5.75
C ARG A 54 -3.32 7.92 7.20
N ASP A 55 -3.94 7.09 8.01
CA ASP A 55 -3.45 6.70 9.33
C ASP A 55 -2.89 5.28 9.21
N ALA A 56 -1.58 5.16 9.39
CA ALA A 56 -0.86 3.90 9.28
C ALA A 56 -0.70 3.18 10.64
N GLY A 57 -1.42 3.61 11.69
CA GLY A 57 -1.31 3.04 13.04
C GLY A 57 -0.09 3.49 13.84
N GLY A 58 0.68 4.45 13.32
CA GLY A 58 1.85 5.03 14.00
C GLY A 58 2.15 6.46 13.56
N ALA A 59 1.88 6.78 12.30
CA ALA A 59 1.89 8.14 11.78
C ALA A 59 0.65 8.37 10.92
N VAL A 60 0.16 9.61 10.93
CA VAL A 60 -0.85 10.09 10.00
C VAL A 60 -0.16 10.91 8.93
N THR A 61 -0.36 10.57 7.66
CA THR A 61 0.22 11.30 6.53
C THR A 61 -0.86 11.87 5.62
N LEU A 62 -0.59 13.06 5.11
CA LEU A 62 -1.35 13.69 4.04
C LEU A 62 -0.44 13.79 2.83
N CYS A 63 -0.90 13.27 1.70
CA CYS A 63 -0.15 13.34 0.46
C CYS A 63 -1.00 13.70 -0.75
N VAL A 64 -0.32 14.24 -1.76
CA VAL A 64 -0.83 14.32 -3.13
C VAL A 64 0.00 13.39 -3.99
N LYS A 65 -0.65 12.39 -4.58
CA LYS A 65 -0.03 11.47 -5.54
C LYS A 65 -0.42 11.86 -6.96
N THR A 66 0.52 11.75 -7.88
CA THR A 66 0.29 11.90 -9.33
C THR A 66 0.97 10.73 -10.05
N ILE A 67 0.21 9.98 -10.84
CA ILE A 67 0.76 9.03 -11.81
C ILE A 67 1.12 9.82 -13.06
N SER A 68 2.42 9.91 -13.35
CA SER A 68 2.96 10.47 -14.59
C SER A 68 3.26 9.42 -15.67
N SER A 69 3.37 8.12 -15.33
CA SER A 69 3.54 7.01 -16.28
C SER A 69 3.30 5.63 -15.63
N ASP A 70 3.23 4.56 -16.42
CA ASP A 70 3.21 3.14 -15.94
C ASP A 70 4.63 2.58 -15.67
N ALA A 71 5.68 3.42 -15.74
CA ALA A 71 7.04 3.00 -15.42
C ALA A 71 7.26 2.87 -13.90
N ILE A 72 8.37 2.23 -13.50
CA ILE A 72 8.70 2.00 -12.09
C ILE A 72 8.89 3.29 -11.27
N ASP A 73 9.17 4.41 -11.94
CA ASP A 73 9.26 5.77 -11.39
C ASP A 73 8.01 6.63 -11.67
N GLY A 74 6.94 6.00 -12.14
CA GLY A 74 5.78 6.67 -12.70
C GLY A 74 4.85 7.34 -11.70
N THR A 75 5.08 7.18 -10.38
CA THR A 75 4.27 7.82 -9.34
C THR A 75 5.10 8.85 -8.56
N GLN A 76 4.68 10.11 -8.60
CA GLN A 76 5.24 11.17 -7.77
C GLN A 76 4.34 11.44 -6.57
N GLU A 77 4.94 11.56 -5.39
CA GLU A 77 4.25 11.83 -4.13
C GLU A 77 4.85 13.06 -3.45
N THR A 78 3.98 14.00 -3.07
CA THR A 78 4.31 15.06 -2.11
C THR A 78 3.58 14.73 -0.82
N GLU A 79 4.30 14.29 0.21
CA GLU A 79 3.75 13.80 1.48
C GLU A 79 4.32 14.57 2.68
N THR A 80 3.49 14.74 3.70
CA THR A 80 3.89 15.22 5.03
C THR A 80 3.14 14.47 6.12
N THR A 81 3.74 14.38 7.31
CA THR A 81 3.03 13.96 8.51
C THR A 81 2.07 15.06 9.00
N VAL A 82 0.94 14.66 9.56
CA VAL A 82 -0.05 15.54 10.22
C VAL A 82 -0.37 15.01 11.62
N GLY A 83 -0.89 15.88 12.49
CA GLY A 83 -1.07 15.54 13.92
C GLY A 83 -2.29 14.67 14.24
N SER A 84 -3.34 14.70 13.41
CA SER A 84 -4.62 14.03 13.70
C SER A 84 -5.35 13.66 12.41
N PHE A 85 -5.78 12.40 12.31
CA PHE A 85 -6.54 11.90 11.16
C PHE A 85 -7.92 12.57 11.06
N GLU A 86 -8.63 12.68 12.18
CA GLU A 86 -9.99 13.24 12.20
C GLU A 86 -9.98 14.76 11.94
N ASP A 87 -9.07 15.50 12.59
CA ASP A 87 -9.00 16.96 12.40
C ASP A 87 -8.56 17.31 10.98
N THR A 88 -7.61 16.56 10.41
CA THR A 88 -7.18 16.79 9.03
C THR A 88 -8.30 16.47 8.04
N HIS A 89 -9.07 15.40 8.25
CA HIS A 89 -10.24 15.10 7.43
C HIS A 89 -11.27 16.25 7.48
N ALA A 90 -11.59 16.74 8.69
CA ALA A 90 -12.49 17.87 8.89
C ALA A 90 -11.99 19.15 8.20
N LEU A 91 -10.70 19.47 8.33
CA LEU A 91 -10.08 20.63 7.68
C LEU A 91 -10.16 20.54 6.15
N LEU A 92 -9.88 19.37 5.56
CA LEU A 92 -10.00 19.17 4.11
C LEU A 92 -11.44 19.39 3.63
N GLY A 93 -12.43 18.92 4.41
CA GLY A 93 -13.85 19.19 4.15
C GLY A 93 -14.20 20.68 4.19
N LEU A 94 -13.71 21.41 5.19
CA LEU A 94 -13.90 22.87 5.30
C LEU A 94 -13.22 23.64 4.16
N MET A 95 -12.13 23.13 3.60
CA MET A 95 -11.46 23.67 2.41
C MET A 95 -12.20 23.34 1.10
N GLY A 96 -13.26 22.53 1.16
CA GLY A 96 -14.11 22.17 0.02
C GLY A 96 -13.76 20.84 -0.64
N LEU A 97 -12.81 20.05 -0.09
CA LEU A 97 -12.52 18.72 -0.63
C LEU A 97 -13.58 17.72 -0.19
N THR A 98 -14.07 16.92 -1.14
CA THR A 98 -14.93 15.78 -0.87
C THR A 98 -14.14 14.50 -1.10
N HIS A 99 -14.15 13.60 -0.11
CA HIS A 99 -13.53 12.29 -0.28
C HIS A 99 -14.36 11.45 -1.24
N ARG A 100 -13.70 10.68 -2.10
CA ARG A 100 -14.34 9.71 -2.99
C ARG A 100 -14.51 8.34 -2.34
N SER A 101 -13.61 8.00 -1.41
CA SER A 101 -13.65 6.71 -0.71
C SER A 101 -12.98 6.78 0.66
N TYR A 102 -13.50 5.97 1.59
CA TYR A 102 -12.81 5.52 2.79
C TYR A 102 -12.39 4.05 2.63
N GLN A 103 -11.19 3.70 3.09
CA GLN A 103 -10.64 2.36 2.92
C GLN A 103 -9.84 1.90 4.14
N GLU A 104 -9.94 0.62 4.48
CA GLU A 104 -9.14 -0.06 5.51
C GLU A 104 -8.33 -1.22 4.95
N ASN A 105 -7.16 -1.50 5.55
CA ASN A 105 -6.44 -2.75 5.38
C ASN A 105 -5.74 -3.14 6.69
N ARG A 106 -5.56 -4.44 6.94
CA ARG A 106 -4.67 -4.95 8.00
C ARG A 106 -3.33 -5.28 7.38
N ARG A 107 -2.25 -4.90 8.06
CA ARG A 107 -0.88 -5.14 7.59
C ARG A 107 -0.05 -5.76 8.71
N ASN A 108 0.56 -6.91 8.43
CA ASN A 108 1.56 -7.55 9.28
C ASN A 108 2.94 -7.26 8.72
N SER A 109 3.74 -6.51 9.47
CA SER A 109 5.02 -6.00 9.01
C SER A 109 6.16 -6.84 9.53
N TRP A 110 7.11 -7.14 8.65
CA TRP A 110 8.30 -7.92 8.92
C TRP A 110 9.53 -7.26 8.30
N LEU A 111 10.69 -7.57 8.84
CA LEU A 111 11.98 -7.16 8.31
C LEU A 111 12.85 -8.39 8.09
N LEU A 112 13.40 -8.54 6.89
CA LEU A 112 14.32 -9.62 6.53
C LEU A 112 15.54 -9.01 5.82
N ASP A 113 16.68 -8.98 6.52
CA ASP A 113 17.94 -8.43 6.00
C ASP A 113 17.82 -7.03 5.38
N GLY A 114 17.09 -6.15 6.06
CA GLY A 114 16.85 -4.77 5.62
C GLY A 114 15.65 -4.60 4.69
N VAL A 115 15.12 -5.70 4.12
CA VAL A 115 13.96 -5.67 3.22
C VAL A 115 12.66 -5.72 4.01
N ARG A 116 11.74 -4.82 3.68
CA ARG A 116 10.42 -4.73 4.29
C ARG A 116 9.49 -5.75 3.64
N LEU A 117 8.81 -6.51 4.47
CA LEU A 117 7.89 -7.56 4.07
C LEU A 117 6.54 -7.29 4.72
N GLU A 118 5.54 -7.01 3.91
CA GLU A 118 4.24 -6.53 4.37
C GLU A 118 3.16 -7.51 3.90
N ILE A 119 2.65 -8.34 4.83
CA ILE A 119 1.50 -9.20 4.54
C ILE A 119 0.25 -8.35 4.70
N ASP A 120 -0.39 -8.04 3.59
CA ASP A 120 -1.56 -7.20 3.49
C ASP A 120 -2.83 -8.03 3.37
N THR A 121 -3.81 -7.69 4.19
CA THR A 121 -5.18 -8.17 4.07
C THR A 121 -6.10 -6.99 3.77
N TRP A 122 -6.88 -7.12 2.71
CA TRP A 122 -7.85 -6.13 2.28
C TRP A 122 -9.24 -6.76 2.20
N PRO A 123 -10.34 -6.00 2.35
CA PRO A 123 -11.68 -6.54 2.15
C PRO A 123 -11.88 -7.06 0.72
N HIS A 124 -12.68 -8.11 0.55
CA HIS A 124 -13.09 -8.68 -0.76
C HIS A 124 -12.02 -9.32 -1.65
N ILE A 125 -10.72 -9.23 -1.33
CA ILE A 125 -9.65 -9.89 -2.08
C ILE A 125 -8.78 -10.76 -1.16
N PRO A 126 -8.16 -11.84 -1.68
CA PRO A 126 -7.17 -12.62 -0.95
C PRO A 126 -5.98 -11.78 -0.45
N PRO A 127 -5.38 -12.15 0.69
CA PRO A 127 -4.15 -11.52 1.16
C PRO A 127 -2.99 -11.64 0.17
N TYR A 128 -2.07 -10.69 0.22
CA TYR A 128 -0.85 -10.70 -0.58
C TYR A 128 0.35 -10.27 0.27
N LEU A 129 1.55 -10.68 -0.13
CA LEU A 129 2.81 -10.19 0.43
C LEU A 129 3.36 -9.10 -0.48
N GLU A 130 3.70 -7.95 0.07
CA GLU A 130 4.51 -6.91 -0.57
C GLU A 130 5.96 -7.02 -0.07
N ILE A 131 6.91 -7.07 -1.00
CA ILE A 131 8.35 -7.14 -0.77
C ILE A 131 8.93 -5.81 -1.25
N GLU A 132 9.45 -5.00 -0.32
CA GLU A 132 9.91 -3.63 -0.60
C GLU A 132 11.38 -3.45 -0.15
N GLY A 133 12.24 -3.12 -1.11
CA GLY A 133 13.67 -2.91 -0.91
C GLY A 133 14.14 -1.51 -1.34
N ASP A 134 15.42 -1.23 -1.09
CA ASP A 134 16.08 0.01 -1.53
C ASP A 134 16.45 -0.04 -3.02
N ASP A 135 16.50 -1.24 -3.61
CA ASP A 135 16.74 -1.50 -5.02
C ASP A 135 16.04 -2.79 -5.50
N GLU A 136 16.06 -3.01 -6.81
CA GLU A 136 15.44 -4.17 -7.46
C GLU A 136 16.11 -5.50 -7.06
N GLU A 137 17.42 -5.49 -6.80
CA GLU A 137 18.20 -6.68 -6.47
C GLU A 137 17.80 -7.23 -5.10
N GLN A 138 17.62 -6.36 -4.10
CA GLN A 138 17.14 -6.71 -2.78
C GLN A 138 15.77 -7.40 -2.82
N VAL A 139 14.85 -6.90 -3.66
CA VAL A 139 13.52 -7.49 -3.82
C VAL A 139 13.62 -8.92 -4.35
N TRP A 140 14.41 -9.15 -5.41
CA TRP A 140 14.55 -10.48 -6.01
C TRP A 140 15.27 -11.48 -5.12
N GLN A 141 16.36 -11.07 -4.47
CA GLN A 141 17.09 -11.93 -3.53
C GLN A 141 16.18 -12.33 -2.36
N THR A 142 15.34 -11.41 -1.88
CA THR A 142 14.39 -11.71 -0.80
C THR A 142 13.30 -12.67 -1.26
N ALA A 143 12.75 -12.46 -2.46
CA ALA A 143 11.78 -13.39 -3.05
C ALA A 143 12.36 -14.80 -3.22
N GLU A 144 13.57 -14.93 -3.74
CA GLU A 144 14.27 -16.20 -3.91
C GLU A 144 14.46 -16.92 -2.56
N ARG A 145 14.85 -16.18 -1.52
CA ARG A 145 14.99 -16.73 -0.16
C ARG A 145 13.68 -17.18 0.45
N LEU A 146 12.57 -16.56 0.08
CA LEU A 146 11.23 -17.00 0.43
C LEU A 146 10.69 -18.09 -0.52
N GLY A 147 11.51 -18.57 -1.46
CA GLY A 147 11.13 -19.59 -2.43
C GLY A 147 9.98 -19.16 -3.34
N ILE A 148 9.90 -17.86 -3.65
CA ILE A 148 8.87 -17.29 -4.53
C ILE A 148 9.52 -17.04 -5.90
N PRO A 149 9.07 -17.73 -6.96
CA PRO A 149 9.56 -17.50 -8.31
C PRO A 149 9.30 -16.06 -8.79
N LYS A 150 10.25 -15.49 -9.54
CA LYS A 150 10.15 -14.11 -10.05
C LYS A 150 8.94 -13.92 -10.98
N ASP A 151 8.55 -14.94 -11.73
CA ASP A 151 7.41 -14.92 -12.66
C ASP A 151 6.04 -15.05 -11.96
N GLU A 152 6.01 -15.39 -10.67
CA GLU A 152 4.81 -15.35 -9.82
C GLU A 152 4.60 -13.98 -9.14
N LEU A 153 5.56 -13.06 -9.29
CA LEU A 153 5.49 -11.72 -8.72
C LEU A 153 4.90 -10.71 -9.70
N THR A 154 4.23 -9.70 -9.14
CA THR A 154 3.70 -8.57 -9.90
C THR A 154 4.05 -7.24 -9.24
N SER A 155 4.22 -6.19 -10.06
CA SER A 155 4.33 -4.80 -9.61
C SER A 155 2.98 -4.06 -9.62
N GLU A 156 1.88 -4.78 -9.79
CA GLU A 156 0.55 -4.19 -9.80
C GLU A 156 0.21 -3.52 -8.46
N ASN A 157 -0.28 -2.29 -8.54
CA ASN A 157 -0.84 -1.60 -7.38
C ASN A 157 -2.16 -2.24 -6.93
N THR A 158 -2.62 -1.88 -5.73
CA THR A 158 -3.87 -2.42 -5.17
C THR A 158 -5.07 -2.27 -6.09
N GLN A 159 -5.20 -1.19 -6.86
CA GLN A 159 -6.32 -1.02 -7.79
C GLN A 159 -6.31 -2.07 -8.91
N LYS A 160 -5.14 -2.34 -9.51
CA LYS A 160 -4.98 -3.40 -10.53
C LYS A 160 -5.24 -4.79 -9.91
N ILE A 161 -4.83 -5.02 -8.66
CA ILE A 161 -5.13 -6.27 -7.94
C ILE A 161 -6.63 -6.47 -7.77
N TYR A 162 -7.39 -5.47 -7.31
CA TYR A 162 -8.86 -5.57 -7.22
C TYR A 162 -9.52 -5.88 -8.57
N ALA A 163 -9.01 -5.28 -9.65
CA ALA A 163 -9.53 -5.51 -11.00
C ALA A 163 -9.39 -6.97 -11.47
N ARG A 164 -8.41 -7.73 -10.95
CA ARG A 164 -8.28 -9.18 -11.21
C ARG A 164 -9.48 -9.99 -10.70
N TYR A 165 -10.21 -9.45 -9.74
CA TYR A 165 -11.39 -10.07 -9.14
C TYR A 165 -12.68 -9.42 -9.63
N ASP A 166 -12.65 -8.71 -10.77
CA ASP A 166 -13.78 -7.97 -11.35
C ASP A 166 -14.34 -6.87 -10.43
N ILE A 167 -13.54 -6.38 -9.47
CA ILE A 167 -13.94 -5.33 -8.54
C ILE A 167 -13.33 -3.99 -8.98
N ASN A 168 -14.17 -3.01 -9.29
CA ASN A 168 -13.73 -1.65 -9.52
C ASN A 168 -13.61 -0.89 -8.18
N LEU A 169 -12.40 -0.82 -7.64
CA LEU A 169 -12.11 -0.17 -6.36
C LEU A 169 -12.57 1.31 -6.32
N ASP A 170 -12.53 2.04 -7.44
CA ASP A 170 -12.95 3.45 -7.48
C ASP A 170 -14.47 3.65 -7.31
N THR A 171 -15.26 2.58 -7.44
CA THR A 171 -16.71 2.63 -7.22
C THR A 171 -17.11 2.37 -5.77
N ILE A 172 -16.18 1.91 -4.93
CA ILE A 172 -16.44 1.61 -3.52
C ILE A 172 -16.18 2.85 -2.68
N THR A 173 -17.26 3.46 -2.17
CA THR A 173 -17.17 4.67 -1.34
C THR A 173 -16.76 4.37 0.11
N ASP A 174 -17.05 3.16 0.60
CA ASP A 174 -16.69 2.72 1.95
C ASP A 174 -16.24 1.25 1.92
N LEU A 175 -14.95 1.02 2.15
CA LEU A 175 -14.30 -0.29 2.09
C LEU A 175 -13.68 -0.62 3.46
N ARG A 176 -14.35 -1.48 4.23
CA ARG A 176 -13.94 -1.89 5.59
C ARG A 176 -14.13 -3.38 5.80
N PHE A 177 -13.60 -3.90 6.91
CA PHE A 177 -13.78 -5.28 7.35
C PHE A 177 -15.15 -5.55 7.96
#